data_AF-A0A7C1FKZ2-F1
#
_entry.id   AF-A0A7C1FKZ2-F1
#
_cell.length_a   1.000
_cell.length_b   1.000
_cell.length_c   1.000
_cell.angle_alpha   90.00
_cell.angle_beta   90.00
_cell.angle_gamma   90.00
#
_symmetry.space_group_name_H-M   'P 1'
#
loop_
_entity.id
_entity.type
_entity.pdbx_description
1 polymer ?
#
loop_
_entity_poly.entity_id
_entity_poly.type
_entity_poly.pdbx_seq_one_letter_code
_entity_poly.pdbx_strand_id
1 'polypeptide(L)'
;MDGSFEQFVAKVTTDSKLDLSNLPQAEATIASHDGQKLTVVHNARNDLPTVRRNGQLCQWENSFDIYKPLDADGPISLGWQAGTLRVSAGGQKFQCTVTAEGKVSFHTGTNH
;
A
#
# COMPACT_ATOMS: atom_id res chain seq x y z
N MET A 1 18.42 21.15 -3.75
CA MET A 1 16.94 21.17 -3.73
C MET A 1 16.54 20.22 -4.83
N ASP A 2 16.18 19.00 -4.45
CA ASP A 2 15.78 17.95 -5.39
C ASP A 2 14.30 17.71 -5.10
N GLY A 3 13.41 18.15 -5.98
CA GLY A 3 11.99 18.18 -5.62
C GLY A 3 11.01 18.47 -6.73
N SER A 4 11.45 18.64 -7.98
CA SER A 4 10.52 18.70 -9.11
C SER A 4 10.04 17.30 -9.48
N PHE A 5 8.80 17.18 -9.95
CA PHE A 5 8.24 15.91 -10.40
C PHE A 5 9.05 15.33 -11.57
N GLU A 6 9.54 16.19 -12.47
CA GLU A 6 10.37 15.79 -13.60
C GLU A 6 11.72 15.20 -13.15
N GLN A 7 12.34 15.77 -12.11
CA GLN A 7 13.56 15.22 -11.51
C GLN A 7 13.32 13.85 -10.88
N PHE A 8 12.17 13.67 -10.22
CA PHE A 8 11.76 12.37 -9.67
C PHE A 8 11.58 11.34 -10.79
N VAL A 9 10.84 11.67 -11.84
CA VAL A 9 10.61 10.78 -12.99
C VAL A 9 11.93 10.40 -13.64
N ALA A 10 12.82 11.36 -13.88
CA ALA A 10 14.13 11.09 -14.47
C ALA A 10 14.96 10.10 -13.63
N LYS A 11 15.05 10.31 -12.30
CA LYS A 11 15.75 9.38 -11.39
C LYS A 11 15.14 7.99 -11.41
N VAL A 12 13.81 7.88 -11.31
CA VAL A 12 13.11 6.59 -11.34
C VAL A 12 13.35 5.86 -12.65
N THR A 13 13.24 6.53 -13.79
CA THR A 13 13.42 5.91 -15.11
C THR A 13 14.86 5.47 -15.36
N THR A 14 15.86 6.21 -14.88
CA THR A 14 17.27 5.87 -15.09
C THR A 14 17.74 4.76 -14.17
N ASP A 15 17.33 4.79 -12.90
CA ASP A 15 17.94 3.93 -11.87
C ASP A 15 17.09 2.70 -11.53
N SER A 16 15.78 2.73 -11.82
CA SER A 16 14.94 1.56 -11.59
C SER A 16 15.14 0.53 -12.69
N LYS A 17 15.47 -0.70 -12.31
CA LYS A 17 15.79 -1.77 -13.25
C LYS A 17 14.94 -3.00 -13.00
N LEU A 18 14.22 -3.43 -14.04
CA LEU A 18 13.61 -4.75 -14.08
C LEU A 18 14.70 -5.77 -14.44
N ASP A 19 14.91 -6.73 -13.55
CA ASP A 19 15.80 -7.86 -13.71
C ASP A 19 14.99 -9.13 -14.00
N LEU A 20 15.23 -9.69 -15.18
CA LEU A 20 14.58 -10.88 -15.73
C LEU A 20 15.54 -12.07 -15.85
N SER A 21 16.76 -11.96 -15.30
CA SER A 21 17.78 -13.02 -15.39
C SER A 21 17.33 -14.36 -14.80
N ASN A 22 16.41 -14.33 -13.83
CA ASN A 22 15.84 -15.51 -13.16
C ASN A 22 14.46 -15.95 -13.71
N LEU A 23 14.06 -15.48 -14.90
CA LEU A 23 12.81 -15.95 -15.54
C LEU A 23 12.72 -17.47 -15.72
N PRO A 24 13.81 -18.21 -16.02
CA PRO A 24 13.75 -19.69 -16.07
C PRO A 24 13.37 -20.35 -14.73
N GLN A 25 13.54 -19.65 -13.61
CA GLN A 25 13.13 -20.04 -12.26
C GLN A 25 11.77 -19.42 -11.87
N ALA A 26 11.06 -18.84 -12.85
CA ALA A 26 9.80 -18.11 -12.69
C ALA A 26 9.88 -16.96 -11.69
N GLU A 27 11.04 -16.29 -11.64
CA GLU A 27 11.32 -15.17 -10.75
C GLU A 27 11.64 -13.90 -11.56
N ALA A 28 11.12 -12.77 -11.09
CA ALA A 28 11.48 -11.44 -11.57
C ALA A 28 11.74 -10.51 -10.37
N THR A 29 12.70 -9.61 -10.52
CA THR A 29 13.02 -8.61 -9.49
C THR A 29 12.99 -7.22 -10.10
N ILE A 30 12.36 -6.26 -9.43
CA ILE A 30 12.52 -4.84 -9.73
C ILE A 30 13.32 -4.19 -8.60
N ALA A 31 14.38 -3.48 -8.96
CA ALA A 31 15.10 -2.58 -8.06
C ALA A 31 14.60 -1.15 -8.28
N SER A 32 14.26 -0.43 -7.21
CA SER A 32 13.99 1.01 -7.25
C SER A 32 15.28 1.81 -7.23
N HIS A 33 15.16 3.11 -7.55
CA HIS A 33 16.28 4.05 -7.57
C HIS A 33 17.07 4.14 -6.25
N ASP A 34 16.44 3.87 -5.11
CA ASP A 34 17.05 3.86 -3.77
C ASP A 34 17.59 2.49 -3.35
N GLY A 35 17.64 1.54 -4.30
CA GLY A 35 18.20 0.20 -4.10
C GLY A 35 17.28 -0.78 -3.39
N GLN A 36 16.06 -0.37 -3.00
CA GLN A 36 15.05 -1.30 -2.48
C GLN A 36 14.62 -2.27 -3.60
N LYS A 37 14.27 -3.50 -3.22
CA LYS A 37 13.96 -4.57 -4.17
C LYS A 37 12.60 -5.18 -3.89
N LEU A 38 11.86 -5.44 -4.96
CA LEU A 38 10.67 -6.27 -4.94
C LEU A 38 10.90 -7.47 -5.86
N THR A 39 10.89 -8.66 -5.28
CA THR A 39 11.01 -9.92 -6.01
C THR A 39 9.67 -10.63 -6.01
N VAL A 40 9.24 -11.08 -7.19
CA VAL A 40 8.03 -11.86 -7.39
C VAL A 40 8.42 -13.21 -7.98
N VAL A 41 7.93 -14.28 -7.36
CA VAL A 41 8.11 -15.65 -7.84
C VAL A 41 6.74 -16.26 -8.10
N HIS A 42 6.55 -16.83 -9.28
CA HIS A 42 5.34 -17.58 -9.59
C HIS A 42 5.25 -18.82 -8.69
N ASN A 43 4.05 -19.07 -8.18
CA ASN A 43 3.77 -20.24 -7.35
C ASN A 43 2.86 -21.20 -8.10
N ALA A 44 3.44 -22.22 -8.70
CA ALA A 44 2.69 -23.21 -9.48
C ALA A 44 1.68 -24.05 -8.67
N ARG A 45 1.64 -23.95 -7.33
CA ARG A 45 0.69 -24.72 -6.50
C ARG A 45 -0.71 -24.13 -6.48
N ASN A 46 -0.82 -22.79 -6.54
CA ASN A 46 -2.10 -22.09 -6.39
C ASN A 46 -2.15 -20.76 -7.16
N ASP A 47 -1.15 -20.48 -7.99
CA ASP A 47 -0.97 -19.25 -8.77
C ASP A 47 -0.90 -17.95 -7.95
N LEU A 48 -0.84 -18.03 -6.62
CA LEU A 48 -0.63 -16.87 -5.74
C LEU A 48 0.87 -16.58 -5.62
N PRO A 49 1.35 -15.42 -6.09
CA PRO A 49 2.78 -15.14 -6.13
C PRO A 49 3.42 -15.16 -4.74
N THR A 50 4.66 -15.63 -4.66
CA THR A 50 5.51 -15.34 -3.51
C THR A 50 6.16 -13.99 -3.72
N VAL A 51 5.90 -13.02 -2.83
CA VAL A 51 6.47 -11.69 -2.92
C VAL A 51 7.50 -11.51 -1.82
N ARG A 52 8.69 -10.99 -2.15
CA ARG A 52 9.71 -10.60 -1.18
C ARG A 52 10.04 -9.11 -1.34
N ARG A 53 10.05 -8.37 -0.24
CA ARG A 53 10.54 -6.99 -0.17
C ARG A 53 11.91 -7.02 0.49
N ASN A 54 12.94 -6.58 -0.23
CA ASN A 54 14.33 -6.60 0.24
C ASN A 54 14.79 -7.99 0.74
N GLY A 55 14.35 -9.05 0.07
CA GLY A 55 14.63 -10.43 0.46
C GLY A 55 13.75 -10.99 1.57
N GLN A 56 12.99 -10.15 2.29
CA GLN A 56 12.06 -10.61 3.33
C GLN A 56 10.71 -10.98 2.73
N LEU A 57 10.15 -12.12 3.13
CA LEU A 57 8.83 -12.57 2.69
C LEU A 57 7.76 -11.53 3.07
N CYS A 58 6.99 -11.10 2.08
CA CYS A 58 5.86 -10.21 2.25
C CYS A 58 4.58 -11.06 2.24
N GLN A 59 3.87 -11.11 3.36
CA GLN A 59 2.56 -11.76 3.48
C GLN A 59 1.47 -10.85 2.92
N TRP A 60 1.56 -10.54 1.63
CA TRP A 60 0.65 -9.63 0.94
C TRP A 60 -0.81 -10.14 0.98
N GLU A 61 -0.99 -11.45 1.10
CA GLU A 61 -2.29 -12.10 1.29
C GLU A 61 -2.98 -11.68 2.60
N ASN A 62 -2.23 -11.17 3.58
CA ASN A 62 -2.82 -10.61 4.80
C ASN A 62 -3.29 -9.16 4.61
N SER A 63 -3.02 -8.57 3.44
CA SER A 63 -3.26 -7.16 3.09
C SER A 63 -4.15 -7.00 1.85
N PHE A 64 -5.12 -7.91 1.63
CA PHE A 64 -6.11 -7.77 0.54
C PHE A 64 -6.86 -6.41 0.58
N ASP A 65 -6.99 -5.82 1.77
CA ASP A 65 -7.36 -4.41 1.90
C ASP A 65 -6.11 -3.54 1.72
N ILE A 66 -5.97 -2.95 0.54
CA ILE A 66 -4.86 -2.06 0.14
C ILE A 66 -4.70 -0.86 1.09
N TYR A 67 -5.73 -0.55 1.88
CA TYR A 67 -5.76 0.53 2.87
C TYR A 67 -5.69 0.06 4.32
N LYS A 68 -5.62 -1.24 4.60
CA LYS A 68 -5.46 -1.77 5.96
C LYS A 68 -3.97 -1.71 6.34
N PRO A 69 -3.57 -0.87 7.30
CA PRO A 69 -2.19 -0.88 7.78
C PRO A 69 -1.92 -2.15 8.56
N LEU A 70 -0.67 -2.63 8.55
CA LEU A 70 -0.29 -3.83 9.31
C LEU A 70 -0.50 -3.67 10.82
N ASP A 71 -0.24 -2.47 11.38
CA ASP A 71 -0.25 -2.20 12.83
C ASP A 71 -0.80 -0.80 13.18
N ALA A 72 -1.72 -0.24 12.39
CA ALA A 72 -2.28 1.10 12.64
C ALA A 72 -3.70 1.27 12.07
N ASP A 73 -4.37 2.35 12.47
CA ASP A 73 -5.55 2.85 11.77
C ASP A 73 -5.14 3.44 10.42
N GLY A 74 -5.79 3.00 9.33
CA GLY A 74 -5.54 3.54 8.00
C GLY A 74 -5.95 5.01 7.90
N PRO A 75 -5.34 5.80 6.99
CA PRO A 75 -5.75 7.19 6.77
C PRO A 75 -7.21 7.30 6.34
N ILE A 76 -7.77 6.21 5.78
CA ILE A 76 -9.19 6.03 5.54
C ILE A 76 -9.55 4.66 6.11
N SER A 77 -10.61 4.60 6.92
CA SER A 77 -11.21 3.33 7.33
C SER A 77 -12.71 3.41 7.26
N LEU A 78 -13.32 2.32 6.82
CA LEU A 78 -14.77 2.12 6.84
C LEU A 78 -15.04 0.89 7.69
N GLY A 79 -15.73 1.07 8.81
CA GLY A 79 -16.20 -0.07 9.59
C GLY A 79 -17.25 -0.82 8.77
N TRP A 80 -16.89 -1.97 8.21
CA TRP A 80 -17.83 -2.83 7.48
C TRP A 80 -19.07 -3.09 8.34
N GLN A 81 -20.26 -2.78 7.81
CA GLN A 81 -21.55 -2.85 8.50
C GLN A 81 -21.72 -1.97 9.76
N ALA A 82 -20.70 -1.21 10.17
CA ALA A 82 -20.77 -0.30 11.31
C ALA A 82 -21.26 1.11 10.92
N GLY A 83 -21.41 1.38 9.61
CA GLY A 83 -21.89 2.67 9.09
C GLY A 83 -20.96 3.86 9.39
N THR A 84 -19.71 3.61 9.79
CA THR A 84 -18.78 4.65 10.23
C THR A 84 -17.59 4.76 9.30
N LEU A 85 -17.42 5.92 8.67
CA LEU A 85 -16.27 6.34 7.87
C LEU A 85 -15.36 7.23 8.73
N ARG A 86 -14.06 6.94 8.76
CA ARG A 86 -13.02 7.79 9.34
C ARG A 86 -12.01 8.19 8.27
N VAL A 87 -11.65 9.46 8.25
CA VAL A 87 -10.61 10.02 7.37
C VAL A 87 -9.64 10.85 8.21
N SER A 88 -8.34 10.61 8.06
CA SER A 88 -7.27 11.38 8.71
C SER A 88 -6.29 11.90 7.65
N ALA A 89 -6.15 13.22 7.55
CA ALA A 89 -5.25 13.86 6.58
C ALA A 89 -4.78 15.23 7.09
N GLY A 90 -3.51 15.57 6.89
CA GLY A 90 -2.97 16.90 7.24
C GLY A 90 -3.15 17.29 8.72
N GLY A 91 -3.08 16.31 9.64
CA GLY A 91 -3.32 16.53 11.07
C GLY A 91 -4.79 16.70 11.46
N GLN A 92 -5.73 16.58 10.52
CA GLN A 92 -7.17 16.63 10.75
C GLN A 92 -7.76 15.22 10.79
N LYS A 93 -8.82 15.05 11.58
CA LYS A 93 -9.69 13.87 11.63
C LYS A 93 -11.12 14.27 11.24
N PHE A 94 -11.74 13.45 10.42
CA PHE A 94 -13.16 13.48 10.12
C PHE A 94 -13.76 12.10 10.40
N GLN A 95 -14.93 12.08 11.04
CA GLN A 95 -15.72 10.87 11.23
C GLN A 95 -17.16 11.14 10.78
N CYS A 96 -17.73 10.24 9.99
CA CYS A 96 -19.13 10.22 9.62
C CYS A 96 -19.75 8.90 10.05
N THR A 97 -20.90 8.93 10.73
CA THR A 97 -21.64 7.74 11.14
C THR A 97 -23.06 7.81 10.60
N VAL A 98 -23.47 6.75 9.90
CA VAL A 98 -24.82 6.52 9.38
C VAL A 98 -25.44 5.39 10.20
N THR A 99 -26.58 5.64 10.85
CA THR A 99 -27.31 4.60 11.59
C THR A 99 -28.11 3.70 10.64
N ALA A 100 -28.59 2.56 11.14
CA ALA A 100 -29.42 1.64 10.34
C ALA A 100 -30.71 2.30 9.81
N GLU A 101 -31.22 3.32 10.52
CA GLU A 101 -32.39 4.11 10.16
C GLU A 101 -32.05 5.27 9.21
N GLY A 102 -30.80 5.37 8.75
CA GLY A 102 -30.33 6.40 7.83
C GLY A 102 -30.00 7.75 8.48
N LYS A 103 -29.93 7.85 9.81
CA LYS A 103 -29.53 9.08 10.48
C LYS A 103 -28.03 9.31 10.32
N VAL A 104 -27.64 10.52 9.94
CA VAL A 104 -26.23 10.89 9.71
C VAL A 104 -25.72 11.80 10.84
N SER A 105 -24.50 11.56 11.31
CA SER A 105 -23.77 12.44 12.21
C SER A 105 -22.31 12.56 11.80
N PHE A 106 -21.69 13.71 12.07
CA PHE A 106 -20.29 13.96 11.77
C PHE A 106 -19.54 14.58 12.95
N HIS A 107 -18.26 14.26 13.06
CA HIS A 107 -17.34 14.79 14.06
C HIS A 107 -16.01 15.18 13.38
N THR A 108 -15.44 16.31 13.80
CA THR A 108 -14.15 16.80 13.32
C THR A 108 -13.21 17.05 14.48
N GLY A 109 -11.91 16.88 14.27
CA GLY A 109 -10.89 17.11 15.28
C GLY A 109 -9.47 17.11 14.71
N THR A 110 -8.47 17.20 15.57
CA THR A 110 -7.05 17.17 15.21
C THR A 110 -6.35 15.93 15.75
N ASN A 111 -5.28 15.49 15.07
CA ASN A 111 -4.35 14.48 15.59
C ASN A 111 -3.51 15.15 16.71
N HIS A 112 -3.62 14.67 17.95
CA HIS A 112 -2.67 14.98 19.02
C HIS A 112 -1.49 14.02 18.96
#